data_AF-A0A520IF97-F1
#
_entry.id   AF-A0A520IF97-F1
#
_cell.length_a   1.000
_cell.length_b   1.000
_cell.length_c   1.000
_cell.angle_alpha   90.00
_cell.angle_beta   90.00
_cell.angle_gamma   90.00
#
_symmetry.space_group_name_H-M   'P 1'
#
loop_
_entity.id
_entity.type
_entity.pdbx_description
1 polymer ?
#
loop_
_entity_poly.entity_id
_entity_poly.type
_entity_poly.pdbx_seq_one_letter_code
_entity_poly.pdbx_strand_id
1 'polypeptide(L)'
;MLTEIFGVTELPPQQEIIKVYQTGQYLLAGYLTPYKTIKEGLRECFSLVARLLEDGLRGNSPLSALPPVQLIYLLAHGMSHTYGYAYFEDAITEAIAEKITRPVDDRDMYELFFLTTITAFLGKNNAFDALIKEHGKHLPELLKLGISHFNDDFSLRSEVTSKYIKKLHKGLRSRGNFHELIASLYDVPILESISKAQQSSPK
;
A
#
# COMPACT_ATOMS: atom_id res chain seq x y z
N MET A 1 15.96 21.03 10.06
CA MET A 1 15.30 20.00 10.89
C MET A 1 14.39 19.07 10.09
N LEU A 2 13.17 19.42 9.65
CA LEU A 2 12.34 18.46 8.87
C LEU A 2 13.01 18.02 7.56
N THR A 3 13.59 18.96 6.83
CA THR A 3 14.33 18.69 5.59
C THR A 3 15.58 17.83 5.81
N GLU A 4 16.19 17.88 7.00
CA GLU A 4 17.34 17.04 7.36
C GLU A 4 16.89 15.59 7.60
N ILE A 5 15.73 15.38 8.22
CA ILE A 5 15.13 14.04 8.42
C ILE A 5 14.84 13.39 7.06
N PHE A 6 14.30 14.16 6.12
CA PHE A 6 14.04 13.71 4.75
C PHE A 6 15.34 13.30 4.05
N GLY A 7 16.38 14.14 4.17
CA GLY A 7 17.70 13.91 3.59
C GLY A 7 18.50 12.72 4.14
N VAL A 8 18.05 12.06 5.22
CA VAL A 8 18.70 10.82 5.69
C VAL A 8 18.35 9.66 4.75
N THR A 9 19.30 9.27 3.91
CA THR A 9 19.18 8.15 2.96
C THR A 9 20.04 6.95 3.38
N GLU A 10 19.91 5.81 2.68
CA GLU A 10 20.75 4.61 2.86
C GLU A 10 20.66 3.96 4.26
N LEU A 11 19.47 4.00 4.84
CA LEU A 11 19.21 3.36 6.13
C LEU A 11 19.06 1.84 5.95
N PRO A 12 19.46 1.03 6.95
CA PRO A 12 19.08 -0.38 6.99
C PRO A 12 17.55 -0.54 6.90
N PRO A 13 17.03 -1.63 6.30
CA PRO A 13 15.59 -1.80 6.08
C PRO A 13 14.72 -1.58 7.33
N GLN A 14 15.19 -1.98 8.51
CA GLN A 14 14.45 -1.76 9.76
C GLN A 14 14.32 -0.27 10.10
N GLN A 15 15.38 0.51 9.87
CA GLN A 15 15.40 1.94 10.13
C GLN A 15 14.56 2.70 9.09
N GLU A 16 14.43 2.20 7.86
CA GLU A 16 13.53 2.76 6.86
C GLU A 16 12.06 2.64 7.26
N ILE A 17 11.64 1.48 7.78
CA ILE A 17 10.29 1.27 8.32
C ILE A 17 10.04 2.24 9.48
N ILE A 18 11.00 2.36 10.41
CA ILE A 18 10.91 3.30 11.53
C ILE A 18 10.80 4.74 11.01
N LYS A 19 11.61 5.12 10.01
CA LYS A 19 11.57 6.45 9.40
C LYS A 19 10.18 6.75 8.85
N VAL A 20 9.57 5.83 8.11
CA VAL A 20 8.20 6.01 7.58
C VAL A 20 7.22 6.30 8.72
N TYR A 21 7.16 5.48 9.77
CA TYR A 21 6.15 5.66 10.81
C TYR A 21 6.44 6.82 11.78
N GLN A 22 7.71 7.17 12.02
CA GLN A 22 8.04 8.30 12.88
C GLN A 22 7.91 9.64 12.17
N THR A 23 8.07 9.67 10.84
CA THR A 23 8.01 10.93 10.08
C THR A 23 6.65 11.61 10.20
N GLY A 24 5.54 10.86 10.25
CA GLY A 24 4.22 11.46 10.49
C GLY A 24 4.15 12.27 11.78
N GLN A 25 4.77 11.80 12.87
CA GLN A 25 4.80 12.53 14.14
C GLN A 25 5.63 13.81 14.03
N TYR A 26 6.77 13.78 13.34
CA TYR A 26 7.58 14.97 13.09
C TYR A 26 6.85 15.99 12.22
N LEU A 27 6.14 15.55 11.19
CA LEU A 27 5.33 16.42 10.34
C LEU A 27 4.20 17.10 11.13
N LEU A 28 3.53 16.37 12.02
CA LEU A 28 2.52 16.94 12.92
C LEU A 28 3.11 17.95 13.90
N ALA A 29 4.26 17.62 14.51
CA ALA A 29 4.95 18.54 15.41
C ALA A 29 5.40 19.82 14.67
N GLY A 30 5.76 19.69 13.40
CA GLY A 30 6.13 20.77 12.51
C GLY A 30 4.94 21.52 11.88
N TYR A 31 3.74 21.51 12.46
CA TYR A 31 2.54 22.12 11.84
C TYR A 31 2.66 23.62 11.54
N LEU A 32 3.58 24.33 12.19
CA LEU A 32 3.91 25.74 11.92
C LEU A 32 4.84 25.94 10.71
N THR A 33 5.37 24.86 10.13
CA THR A 33 6.19 24.93 8.93
C THR A 33 5.34 25.13 7.68
N PRO A 34 5.89 25.71 6.59
CA PRO A 34 5.14 25.85 5.34
C PRO A 34 4.60 24.49 4.87
N TYR A 35 3.29 24.45 4.61
CA TYR A 35 2.61 23.18 4.28
C TYR A 35 3.17 22.50 3.03
N LYS A 36 3.83 23.23 2.12
CA LYS A 36 4.58 22.66 0.99
C LYS A 36 5.65 21.65 1.46
N THR A 37 6.38 21.96 2.54
CA THR A 37 7.38 21.05 3.11
C THR A 37 6.74 19.79 3.70
N ILE A 38 5.53 19.93 4.27
CA ILE A 38 4.75 18.79 4.76
C ILE A 38 4.33 17.88 3.61
N LYS A 39 3.83 18.46 2.50
CA LYS A 39 3.48 17.71 1.28
C LYS A 39 4.67 16.95 0.72
N GLU A 40 5.84 17.58 0.66
CA GLU A 40 7.08 16.94 0.18
C GLU A 40 7.48 15.76 1.06
N GLY A 41 7.51 15.93 2.38
CA GLY A 41 7.81 14.84 3.32
C GLY A 41 6.82 13.69 3.26
N LEU A 42 5.53 14.00 3.08
CA LEU A 42 4.49 12.99 2.89
C LEU A 42 4.76 12.19 1.60
N ARG A 43 4.98 12.87 0.47
CA ARG A 43 5.28 12.22 -0.80
C ARG A 43 6.49 11.27 -0.69
N GLU A 44 7.57 11.70 -0.03
CA GLU A 44 8.73 10.84 0.18
C GLU A 44 8.41 9.59 1.01
N CYS A 45 7.60 9.73 2.06
CA CYS A 45 7.21 8.60 2.90
C CYS A 45 6.30 7.60 2.18
N PHE A 46 5.36 8.09 1.35
CA PHE A 46 4.49 7.24 0.55
C PHE A 46 5.27 6.51 -0.56
N SER A 47 6.23 7.18 -1.20
CA SER A 47 7.13 6.52 -2.15
C SER A 47 8.02 5.48 -1.46
N LEU A 48 8.51 5.78 -0.25
CA LEU A 48 9.32 4.86 0.54
C LEU A 48 8.55 3.60 0.95
N VAL A 49 7.31 3.73 1.45
CA VAL A 49 6.50 2.54 1.82
C VAL A 49 6.13 1.69 0.60
N ALA A 50 5.89 2.30 -0.57
CA ALA A 50 5.68 1.59 -1.82
C ALA A 50 6.91 0.76 -2.24
N ARG A 51 8.11 1.35 -2.09
CA ARG A 51 9.38 0.64 -2.31
C ARG A 51 9.57 -0.50 -1.31
N LEU A 52 9.30 -0.27 -0.02
CA LEU A 52 9.40 -1.31 1.02
C LEU A 52 8.49 -2.52 0.72
N LEU A 53 7.28 -2.27 0.21
CA LEU A 53 6.39 -3.33 -0.25
C LEU A 53 7.00 -4.08 -1.44
N GLU A 54 7.45 -3.38 -2.47
CA GLU A 54 8.07 -4.00 -3.64
C GLU A 54 9.29 -4.86 -3.29
N ASP A 55 10.20 -4.34 -2.46
CA ASP A 55 11.40 -5.06 -2.01
C ASP A 55 11.01 -6.28 -1.16
N GLY A 56 10.00 -6.14 -0.31
CA GLY A 56 9.41 -7.25 0.44
C GLY A 56 8.86 -8.34 -0.47
N LEU A 57 8.10 -7.98 -1.51
CA LEU A 57 7.54 -8.92 -2.48
C LEU A 57 8.60 -9.59 -3.36
N ARG A 58 9.76 -8.95 -3.56
CA ARG A 58 10.90 -9.48 -4.32
C ARG A 58 11.83 -10.37 -3.52
N GLY A 59 11.65 -10.51 -2.21
CA GLY A 59 12.56 -11.29 -1.37
C GLY A 59 13.81 -10.52 -0.91
N ASN A 60 13.88 -9.21 -1.16
CA ASN A 60 15.06 -8.38 -0.91
C ASN A 60 15.04 -7.68 0.45
N SER A 61 14.06 -8.00 1.30
CA SER A 61 13.85 -7.34 2.60
C SER A 61 13.61 -8.37 3.70
N PRO A 62 13.97 -8.08 4.97
CA PRO A 62 13.55 -8.90 6.11
C PRO A 62 12.03 -9.09 6.19
N LEU A 63 11.25 -8.15 5.63
CA LEU A 63 9.80 -8.24 5.52
C LEU A 63 9.31 -9.40 4.64
N SER A 64 10.18 -9.96 3.79
CA SER A 64 9.87 -11.11 2.94
C SER A 64 9.68 -12.42 3.74
N ALA A 65 9.93 -12.41 5.05
CA ALA A 65 9.54 -13.47 5.97
C ALA A 65 8.02 -13.52 6.22
N LEU A 66 7.27 -12.48 5.83
CA LEU A 66 5.82 -12.44 5.93
C LEU A 66 5.17 -12.98 4.64
N PRO A 67 3.96 -13.54 4.73
CA PRO A 67 3.09 -13.72 3.57
C PRO A 67 2.69 -12.38 2.92
N PRO A 68 2.45 -12.35 1.59
CA PRO A 68 2.13 -11.13 0.86
C PRO A 68 1.01 -10.27 1.46
N VAL A 69 -0.10 -10.91 1.85
CA VAL A 69 -1.25 -10.19 2.45
C VAL A 69 -0.89 -9.61 3.80
N GLN A 70 -0.14 -10.33 4.63
CA GLN A 70 0.28 -9.82 5.94
C GLN A 70 1.22 -8.62 5.79
N LEU A 71 2.12 -8.66 4.80
CA LEU A 71 3.03 -7.56 4.50
C LEU A 71 2.29 -6.27 4.12
N ILE A 72 1.40 -6.34 3.12
CA ILE A 72 0.67 -5.14 2.69
C ILE A 72 -0.21 -4.60 3.82
N TYR A 73 -0.79 -5.48 4.63
CA TYR A 73 -1.66 -5.10 5.72
C TYR A 73 -0.90 -4.40 6.86
N LEU A 74 0.28 -4.93 7.23
CA LEU A 74 1.19 -4.30 8.18
C LEU A 74 1.56 -2.87 7.74
N LEU A 75 1.96 -2.71 6.49
CA LEU A 75 2.35 -1.41 5.94
C LEU A 75 1.18 -0.44 5.89
N ALA A 76 0.03 -0.88 5.36
CA ALA A 76 -1.12 -0.02 5.17
C ALA A 76 -1.75 0.43 6.51
N HIS A 77 -1.88 -0.45 7.50
CA HIS A 77 -2.33 -0.04 8.84
C HIS A 77 -1.34 0.87 9.55
N GLY A 78 -0.04 0.60 9.43
CA GLY A 78 1.00 1.48 9.96
C GLY A 78 0.92 2.88 9.35
N MET A 79 0.73 2.96 8.04
CA MET A 79 0.52 4.23 7.34
C MET A 79 -0.78 4.92 7.79
N SER A 80 -1.89 4.19 7.90
CA SER A 80 -3.17 4.74 8.38
C SER A 80 -3.08 5.31 9.79
N HIS A 81 -2.41 4.63 10.72
CA HIS A 81 -2.20 5.17 12.06
C HIS A 81 -1.24 6.37 12.11
N THR A 82 -0.30 6.43 11.17
CA THR A 82 0.71 7.50 11.14
C THR A 82 0.20 8.76 10.44
N TYR A 83 -0.55 8.59 9.35
CA TYR A 83 -0.95 9.67 8.44
C TYR A 83 -2.48 9.86 8.34
N GLY A 84 -3.27 9.06 9.06
CA GLY A 84 -4.73 9.16 9.16
C GLY A 84 -5.22 10.32 10.02
N TYR A 85 -4.66 11.51 9.83
CA TYR A 85 -5.07 12.75 10.47
C TYR A 85 -5.63 13.70 9.41
N ALA A 86 -6.72 14.40 9.75
CA ALA A 86 -7.32 15.40 8.85
C ALA A 86 -6.32 16.48 8.39
N TYR A 87 -5.29 16.76 9.19
CA TYR A 87 -4.19 17.66 8.82
C TYR A 87 -3.48 17.28 7.51
N PHE A 88 -3.38 15.99 7.19
CA PHE A 88 -2.72 15.50 5.97
C PHE A 88 -3.68 15.33 4.79
N GLU A 89 -4.98 15.53 4.99
CA GLU A 89 -6.00 15.14 4.01
C GLU A 89 -5.83 15.86 2.67
N ASP A 90 -5.56 17.17 2.69
CA ASP A 90 -5.36 17.96 1.47
C ASP A 90 -4.15 17.46 0.68
N ALA A 91 -3.03 17.21 1.37
CA ALA A 91 -1.81 16.67 0.76
C ALA A 91 -2.03 15.28 0.15
N ILE A 92 -2.78 14.41 0.83
CA ILE A 92 -3.10 13.06 0.35
C ILE A 92 -4.03 13.14 -0.87
N THR A 93 -5.05 13.98 -0.82
CA THR A 93 -6.03 14.12 -1.91
C THR A 93 -5.37 14.66 -3.18
N GLU A 94 -4.47 15.64 -3.04
CA GLU A 94 -3.66 16.16 -4.15
C GLU A 94 -2.75 15.08 -4.73
N ALA A 95 -2.02 14.33 -3.90
CA ALA A 95 -1.16 13.24 -4.35
C ALA A 95 -1.94 12.14 -5.11
N ILE A 96 -3.14 11.80 -4.64
CA ILE A 96 -4.04 10.87 -5.34
C ILE A 96 -4.44 11.44 -6.70
N ALA A 97 -4.86 12.71 -6.77
CA ALA A 97 -5.28 13.34 -8.02
C ALA A 97 -4.15 13.39 -9.06
N GLU A 98 -2.91 13.60 -8.63
CA GLU A 98 -1.73 13.57 -9.50
C GLU A 98 -1.44 12.17 -10.04
N LYS A 99 -1.53 11.13 -9.19
CA LYS A 99 -1.14 9.75 -9.54
C LYS A 99 -2.25 8.94 -10.23
N ILE A 100 -3.51 9.24 -9.97
CA ILE A 100 -4.66 8.43 -10.46
C ILE A 100 -4.72 8.36 -11.99
N THR A 101 -4.21 9.36 -12.71
CA THR A 101 -4.25 9.38 -14.19
C THR A 101 -3.02 8.78 -14.86
N ARG A 102 -1.97 8.44 -14.09
CA ARG A 102 -0.64 8.06 -14.63
C ARG A 102 0.10 7.01 -13.79
N PRO A 103 -0.47 5.88 -13.36
CA PRO A 103 0.37 4.84 -12.77
C PRO A 103 1.21 4.20 -13.87
N VAL A 104 2.54 4.33 -13.74
CA VAL A 104 3.49 3.87 -14.75
C VAL A 104 3.87 2.40 -14.52
N ASP A 105 3.87 1.96 -13.27
CA ASP A 105 4.29 0.63 -12.85
C ASP A 105 3.57 0.14 -11.57
N ASP A 106 3.94 -1.06 -11.11
CA ASP A 106 3.39 -1.67 -9.89
C ASP A 106 3.70 -0.85 -8.63
N ARG A 107 4.85 -0.15 -8.58
CA ARG A 107 5.24 0.65 -7.43
C ARG A 107 4.33 1.88 -7.29
N ASP A 108 4.02 2.55 -8.39
CA ASP A 108 3.05 3.63 -8.41
C ASP A 108 1.66 3.15 -7.96
N MET A 109 1.26 1.94 -8.36
CA MET A 109 0.00 1.32 -7.90
C MET A 109 0.02 1.04 -6.39
N TYR A 110 1.16 0.61 -5.84
CA TYR A 110 1.33 0.41 -4.40
C TYR A 110 1.21 1.73 -3.64
N GLU A 111 1.89 2.77 -4.11
CA GLU A 111 1.82 4.10 -3.49
C GLU A 111 0.38 4.65 -3.50
N LEU A 112 -0.28 4.57 -4.66
CA LEU A 112 -1.66 5.01 -4.82
C LEU A 112 -2.59 4.22 -3.91
N PHE A 113 -2.42 2.90 -3.80
CA PHE A 113 -3.17 2.07 -2.87
C PHE A 113 -3.01 2.53 -1.41
N PHE A 114 -1.78 2.80 -0.95
CA PHE A 114 -1.55 3.29 0.41
C PHE A 114 -2.23 4.64 0.64
N LEU A 115 -2.11 5.59 -0.29
CA LEU A 115 -2.80 6.89 -0.22
C LEU A 115 -4.32 6.71 -0.11
N THR A 116 -4.91 5.86 -0.95
CA THR A 116 -6.36 5.58 -0.91
C THR A 116 -6.81 4.90 0.39
N THR A 117 -5.92 4.13 1.02
CA THR A 117 -6.21 3.47 2.30
C THR A 117 -6.31 4.51 3.42
N ILE A 118 -5.54 5.59 3.37
CA ILE A 118 -5.66 6.67 4.36
C ILE A 118 -6.99 7.39 4.25
N THR A 119 -7.44 7.72 3.03
CA THR A 119 -8.72 8.40 2.86
C THR A 119 -9.87 7.52 3.37
N ALA A 120 -9.79 6.21 3.13
CA ALA A 120 -10.72 5.23 3.67
C ALA A 120 -10.70 5.18 5.21
N PHE A 121 -9.52 5.20 5.83
CA PHE A 121 -9.36 5.30 7.28
C PHE A 121 -9.98 6.59 7.85
N LEU A 122 -9.92 7.70 7.11
CA LEU A 122 -10.59 8.96 7.41
C LEU A 122 -12.10 8.96 7.10
N GLY A 123 -12.67 7.82 6.70
CA GLY A 123 -14.09 7.65 6.40
C GLY A 123 -14.51 8.10 4.99
N LYS A 124 -13.56 8.26 4.06
CA LYS A 124 -13.79 8.74 2.68
C LYS A 124 -13.43 7.65 1.65
N ASN A 125 -14.43 7.20 0.89
CA ASN A 125 -14.29 6.03 0.00
C ASN A 125 -14.10 6.40 -1.47
N ASN A 126 -14.26 7.66 -1.82
CA ASN A 126 -14.17 8.19 -3.19
C ASN A 126 -12.84 7.85 -3.87
N ALA A 127 -11.74 7.79 -3.13
CA ALA A 127 -10.44 7.45 -3.70
C ALA A 127 -10.36 5.99 -4.17
N PHE A 128 -10.90 5.03 -3.41
CA PHE A 128 -10.99 3.64 -3.86
C PHE A 128 -11.90 3.48 -5.07
N ASP A 129 -13.02 4.20 -5.10
CA ASP A 129 -13.91 4.22 -6.27
C ASP A 129 -13.18 4.69 -7.53
N ALA A 130 -12.37 5.75 -7.41
CA ALA A 130 -11.54 6.26 -8.50
C ALA A 130 -10.49 5.23 -8.91
N LEU A 131 -9.74 4.64 -7.96
CA LEU A 131 -8.73 3.62 -8.20
C LEU A 131 -9.31 2.42 -8.96
N ILE A 132 -10.48 1.94 -8.54
CA ILE A 132 -11.15 0.79 -9.16
C ILE A 132 -11.63 1.13 -10.57
N LYS A 133 -12.20 2.33 -10.79
CA LYS A 133 -12.70 2.76 -12.10
C LYS A 133 -11.58 2.89 -13.11
N GLU A 134 -10.48 3.54 -12.73
CA GLU A 134 -9.36 3.80 -13.64
C GLU A 134 -8.49 2.55 -13.84
N HIS A 135 -8.17 1.83 -12.76
CA HIS A 135 -7.12 0.79 -12.77
C HIS A 135 -7.57 -0.60 -12.36
N GLY A 136 -8.83 -0.80 -11.97
CA GLY A 136 -9.30 -2.04 -11.31
C GLY A 136 -9.04 -3.34 -12.09
N LYS A 137 -8.89 -3.28 -13.41
CA LYS A 137 -8.51 -4.42 -14.27
C LYS A 137 -7.02 -4.76 -14.21
N HIS A 138 -6.16 -3.73 -14.11
CA HIS A 138 -4.70 -3.83 -14.15
C HIS A 138 -4.07 -3.93 -12.77
N LEU A 139 -4.84 -3.75 -11.69
CA LEU A 139 -4.33 -3.93 -10.33
C LEU A 139 -3.67 -5.32 -10.15
N PRO A 140 -2.50 -5.39 -9.48
CA PRO A 140 -1.94 -6.64 -9.00
C PRO A 140 -2.93 -7.38 -8.10
N GLU A 141 -2.96 -8.72 -8.17
CA GLU A 141 -3.91 -9.55 -7.40
C GLU A 141 -3.83 -9.28 -5.89
N LEU A 142 -2.63 -9.01 -5.37
CA LEU A 142 -2.42 -8.62 -3.98
C LEU A 142 -3.22 -7.35 -3.63
N LEU A 143 -3.21 -6.32 -4.48
CA LEU A 143 -3.96 -5.09 -4.25
C LEU A 143 -5.46 -5.31 -4.35
N LYS A 144 -5.92 -6.19 -5.24
CA LYS A 144 -7.36 -6.53 -5.33
C LYS A 144 -7.86 -7.12 -4.01
N LEU A 145 -7.07 -8.03 -3.43
CA LEU A 145 -7.38 -8.62 -2.12
C LEU A 145 -7.25 -7.59 -1.00
N GLY A 146 -6.22 -6.75 -1.04
CA GLY A 146 -6.06 -5.63 -0.11
C GLY A 146 -7.30 -4.75 -0.07
N ILE A 147 -7.81 -4.32 -1.24
CA ILE A 147 -9.05 -3.54 -1.35
C ILE A 147 -10.22 -4.28 -0.70
N SER A 148 -10.32 -5.60 -0.90
CA SER A 148 -11.38 -6.39 -0.28
C SER A 148 -11.32 -6.36 1.25
N HIS A 149 -10.15 -6.55 1.84
CA HIS A 149 -9.99 -6.52 3.30
C HIS A 149 -10.25 -5.14 3.88
N PHE A 150 -9.63 -4.10 3.30
CA PHE A 150 -9.81 -2.74 3.79
C PHE A 150 -11.24 -2.24 3.64
N ASN A 151 -11.97 -2.73 2.64
CA ASN A 151 -13.41 -2.48 2.53
C ASN A 151 -14.20 -3.03 3.72
N ASP A 152 -13.84 -4.23 4.18
CA ASP A 152 -14.50 -4.86 5.32
C ASP A 152 -14.11 -4.15 6.64
N ASP A 153 -12.83 -3.84 6.81
CA ASP A 153 -12.30 -3.19 8.03
C ASP A 153 -12.86 -1.78 8.25
N PHE A 154 -12.87 -0.96 7.20
CA PHE A 154 -13.32 0.43 7.28
C PHE A 154 -14.79 0.59 6.89
N SER A 155 -15.52 -0.53 6.73
CA SER A 155 -16.93 -0.53 6.32
C SER A 155 -17.16 0.36 5.11
N LEU A 156 -16.34 0.22 4.07
CA LEU A 156 -16.42 1.07 2.89
C LEU A 156 -17.70 0.74 2.10
N ARG A 157 -18.76 1.52 2.25
CA ARG A 157 -20.08 1.24 1.65
C ARG A 157 -20.31 1.93 0.31
N SER A 158 -19.37 1.85 -0.64
CA SER A 158 -19.64 2.31 -2.00
C SER A 158 -20.20 1.19 -2.87
N GLU A 159 -21.10 1.54 -3.80
CA GLU A 159 -21.64 0.59 -4.77
C GLU A 159 -20.54 0.06 -5.71
N VAL A 160 -19.56 0.90 -6.04
CA VAL A 160 -18.44 0.58 -6.92
C VAL A 160 -17.56 -0.51 -6.28
N THR A 161 -17.09 -0.29 -5.05
CA THR A 161 -16.23 -1.24 -4.34
C THR A 161 -16.98 -2.53 -4.01
N SER A 162 -18.25 -2.43 -3.60
CA SER A 162 -19.10 -3.60 -3.36
C SER A 162 -19.27 -4.48 -4.60
N LYS A 163 -19.52 -3.88 -5.77
CA LYS A 163 -19.62 -4.61 -7.04
C LYS A 163 -18.28 -5.21 -7.45
N TYR A 164 -17.19 -4.47 -7.25
CA TYR A 164 -15.84 -4.92 -7.54
C TYR A 164 -15.46 -6.17 -6.73
N ILE A 165 -15.66 -6.14 -5.41
CA ILE A 165 -15.34 -7.25 -4.50
C ILE A 165 -16.19 -8.48 -4.82
N LYS A 166 -17.49 -8.32 -5.09
CA LYS A 166 -18.35 -9.43 -5.52
C LYS A 166 -17.82 -10.11 -6.78
N LYS A 167 -17.37 -9.32 -7.76
CA LYS A 167 -16.78 -9.85 -8.99
C LYS A 167 -15.44 -10.53 -8.73
N LEU A 168 -14.60 -9.95 -7.89
CA LEU A 168 -13.32 -10.53 -7.47
C LEU A 168 -13.52 -11.90 -6.84
N HIS A 169 -14.37 -12.03 -5.83
CA HIS A 169 -14.64 -13.31 -5.16
C HIS A 169 -15.23 -14.36 -6.09
N LYS A 170 -16.16 -13.97 -6.98
CA LYS A 170 -16.70 -14.90 -8.00
C LYS A 170 -15.60 -15.37 -8.95
N GLY A 171 -14.72 -14.46 -9.39
CA GLY A 171 -13.60 -14.76 -10.25
C GLY A 171 -12.60 -15.71 -9.60
N LEU A 172 -12.18 -15.41 -8.36
CA LEU A 172 -11.24 -16.23 -7.61
C LEU A 172 -11.76 -17.66 -7.40
N ARG A 173 -13.01 -17.83 -6.96
CA ARG A 173 -13.62 -19.16 -6.74
C ARG A 173 -13.75 -19.99 -8.02
N SER A 174 -13.80 -19.35 -9.18
CA SER A 174 -13.89 -20.04 -10.47
C SER A 174 -12.54 -20.51 -11.02
N ARG A 175 -11.42 -20.10 -10.41
CA ARG A 175 -10.08 -20.53 -10.84
C ARG A 175 -9.78 -21.94 -10.32
N GLY A 176 -9.25 -22.80 -11.19
CA GLY A 176 -8.86 -24.16 -10.83
C GLY A 176 -7.78 -24.25 -9.76
N ASN A 177 -6.95 -23.21 -9.61
CA ASN A 177 -5.88 -23.10 -8.63
C ASN A 177 -6.23 -22.19 -7.44
N PHE A 178 -7.53 -21.98 -7.15
CA PHE A 178 -7.97 -21.05 -6.11
C PHE A 178 -7.30 -21.30 -4.75
N HIS A 179 -7.25 -22.55 -4.29
CA HIS A 179 -6.65 -22.88 -2.98
C HIS A 179 -5.15 -22.62 -2.94
N GLU A 180 -4.42 -22.93 -4.01
CA GLU A 180 -2.98 -22.67 -4.11
C GLU A 180 -2.68 -21.17 -4.12
N LEU A 181 -3.49 -20.39 -4.85
CA LEU A 181 -3.36 -18.93 -4.88
C LEU A 181 -3.64 -18.28 -3.52
N ILE A 182 -4.68 -18.74 -2.82
CA ILE A 182 -4.96 -18.23 -1.47
C ILE A 182 -3.85 -18.63 -0.51
N ALA A 183 -3.42 -19.90 -0.51
CA ALA A 183 -2.33 -20.34 0.36
C ALA A 183 -1.04 -19.53 0.12
N SER A 184 -0.68 -19.27 -1.15
CA SER A 184 0.53 -18.51 -1.48
C SER A 184 0.48 -17.03 -1.06
N LEU A 185 -0.72 -16.46 -0.90
CA LEU A 185 -0.90 -15.06 -0.53
C LEU A 185 -1.06 -14.84 0.98
N TYR A 186 -1.64 -15.81 1.70
CA TYR A 186 -1.99 -15.66 3.12
C TYR A 186 -1.10 -16.48 4.07
N ASP A 187 -0.61 -17.63 3.62
CA ASP A 187 -0.04 -18.63 4.53
C ASP A 187 1.47 -18.84 4.30
N VAL A 188 1.94 -18.68 3.06
CA VAL A 188 3.34 -18.96 2.69
C VAL A 188 4.16 -17.66 2.73
N PRO A 189 5.28 -17.61 3.47
CA PRO A 189 6.24 -16.52 3.39
C PRO A 189 6.73 -16.26 1.96
N ILE A 190 6.99 -14.99 1.63
CA ILE A 190 7.45 -14.60 0.29
C ILE A 190 8.78 -15.30 -0.06
N LEU A 191 9.72 -15.38 0.88
CA LEU A 191 11.02 -16.06 0.68
C LEU A 191 10.86 -17.53 0.31
N GLU A 192 9.92 -18.23 0.95
CA GLU A 192 9.66 -19.65 0.66
C GLU A 192 9.04 -19.83 -0.72
N SER A 193 8.14 -18.93 -1.12
CA SER A 193 7.48 -18.95 -2.42
C SER A 193 8.48 -18.76 -3.56
N ILE A 194 9.41 -17.81 -3.41
CA ILE A 194 10.48 -17.56 -4.39
C ILE A 194 11.42 -18.77 -4.50
N SER A 195 11.79 -19.36 -3.37
CA SER A 195 12.66 -20.54 -3.32
C SER A 195 12.03 -21.75 -4.04
N LYS A 196 10.73 -21.98 -3.86
CA LYS A 196 9.99 -23.03 -4.57
C LYS A 196 9.93 -22.80 -6.08
N ALA A 197 9.70 -21.55 -6.51
CA ALA A 197 9.65 -21.18 -7.94
C ALA A 197 11.00 -21.40 -8.67
N GLN A 198 12.12 -21.15 -7.97
CA GLN A 198 13.47 -21.39 -8.49
C GLN A 198 13.81 -22.88 -8.61
N GLN A 199 13.24 -23.74 -7.77
CA GLN A 199 13.42 -25.19 -7.83
C GLN A 199 12.55 -25.87 -8.90
N SER A 200 11.42 -25.26 -9.27
CA SER A 200 10.48 -25.80 -10.26
C SER A 200 10.79 -25.42 -11.73
N SER A 201 11.81 -24.60 -11.98
CA SER A 201 12.30 -24.32 -13.33
C SER A 201 13.48 -25.25 -13.66
N PRO A 202 13.31 -26.32 -14.46
CA PRO A 202 14.44 -27.13 -14.90
C PRO A 202 15.28 -26.32 -15.89
N LYS A 203 16.61 -26.53 -15.82
CA LYS A 203 17.53 -26.18 -16.92
C LYS A 203 17.17 -26.93 -18.19
#